data_AF-A0A1I4RS78-F1
#
_entry.id   AF-A0A1I4RS78-F1
#
_cell.length_a   1.000
_cell.length_b   1.000
_cell.length_c   1.000
_cell.angle_alpha   90.00
_cell.angle_beta   90.00
_cell.angle_gamma   90.00
#
_symmetry.space_group_name_H-M   'P 1'
#
loop_
_entity.id
_entity.type
_entity.pdbx_description
1 polymer ?
#
loop_
_entity_poly.entity_id
_entity_poly.type
_entity_poly.pdbx_seq_one_letter_code
_entity_poly.pdbx_strand_id
1 'polypeptide(L)'
;MNPGLLLNGTISFAITLSSFAFAWVLSRNQDQYKENSKPALFSLIIFWTIVAITYLPTSLRMFAAYFGNQEMDAILYFIAAVPFAFISVPLVFFIIYVITGSMKIGEYTSLIFTFIGAAYLAFLYNSGIVGPIVTDWGSIFMINSDAAINLYLMGLFVIPTSMILGLLLLILLQRMPKRIRYRTALPLVAISFVFDFMLTDMIAIVDVMQMFARLFVLIGTVLAYLAYFPPHTVQEKLGIQEQMNNTHINPIDHNIEFFLKDRN
;
A
#
# COMPACT_ATOMS: atom_id res chain seq x y z
N MET A 1 17.11 -24.50 13.05
CA MET A 1 16.49 -24.01 11.80
C MET A 1 15.02 -23.75 12.11
N ASN A 2 14.57 -22.51 12.00
CA ASN A 2 13.23 -22.12 12.43
C ASN A 2 12.25 -22.09 11.24
N PRO A 3 11.27 -23.02 11.18
CA PRO A 3 10.32 -23.07 10.06
C PRO A 3 9.45 -21.80 9.98
N GLY A 4 9.25 -21.10 11.10
CA GLY A 4 8.52 -19.84 11.15
C GLY A 4 9.17 -18.74 10.30
N LEU A 5 10.50 -18.61 10.32
CA LEU A 5 11.23 -17.67 9.44
C LEU A 5 11.02 -17.97 7.95
N LEU A 6 11.00 -19.25 7.57
CA LEU A 6 10.79 -19.66 6.19
C LEU A 6 9.37 -19.33 5.72
N LEU A 7 8.37 -19.63 6.55
CA LEU A 7 6.98 -19.23 6.30
C LEU A 7 6.86 -17.71 6.18
N ASN A 8 7.48 -16.97 7.08
CA ASN A 8 7.44 -15.52 7.09
C ASN A 8 8.10 -14.91 5.83
N GLY A 9 9.27 -15.41 5.45
CA GLY A 9 9.94 -15.04 4.19
C GLY A 9 9.08 -15.36 2.96
N THR A 10 8.37 -16.50 2.96
CA THR A 10 7.46 -16.90 1.88
C THR A 10 6.24 -15.97 1.80
N ILE A 11 5.65 -15.57 2.93
CA ILE A 11 4.55 -14.60 2.97
C ILE A 11 5.02 -13.25 2.41
N SER A 12 6.17 -12.75 2.87
CA SER A 12 6.75 -11.50 2.32
C SER A 12 7.02 -11.60 0.83
N PHE A 13 7.51 -12.73 0.34
CA PHE A 13 7.73 -12.96 -1.09
C PHE A 13 6.42 -12.99 -1.88
N ALA A 14 5.36 -13.60 -1.33
CA ALA A 14 4.03 -13.59 -1.92
C ALA A 14 3.45 -12.17 -2.01
N ILE A 15 3.66 -11.33 -1.00
CA ILE A 15 3.31 -9.90 -1.04
C ILE A 15 4.04 -9.21 -2.20
N THR A 16 5.36 -9.39 -2.31
CA THR A 16 6.16 -8.83 -3.40
C THR A 16 5.60 -9.18 -4.78
N LEU A 17 5.39 -10.47 -5.04
CA LEU A 17 4.87 -10.94 -6.33
C LEU A 17 3.47 -10.41 -6.61
N SER A 18 2.58 -10.44 -5.61
CA SER A 18 1.20 -9.99 -5.75
C SER A 18 1.12 -8.49 -6.00
N SER A 19 1.89 -7.68 -5.28
CA SER A 19 1.96 -6.23 -5.46
C SER A 19 2.58 -5.83 -6.80
N PHE A 20 3.64 -6.50 -7.26
CA PHE A 20 4.21 -6.27 -8.59
C PHE A 20 3.24 -6.67 -9.70
N ALA A 21 2.64 -7.86 -9.60
CA ALA A 21 1.65 -8.32 -10.57
C ALA A 21 0.47 -7.35 -10.66
N PHE A 22 0.01 -6.84 -9.51
CA PHE A 22 -1.08 -5.88 -9.48
C PHE A 22 -0.69 -4.54 -10.11
N ALA A 23 0.47 -3.98 -9.76
CA ALA A 23 1.01 -2.76 -10.39
C ALA A 23 1.16 -2.91 -11.91
N TRP A 24 1.67 -4.06 -12.36
CA TRP A 24 1.82 -4.40 -13.78
C TRP A 24 0.48 -4.45 -14.51
N VAL A 25 -0.52 -5.11 -13.93
CA VAL A 25 -1.85 -5.21 -14.53
C VAL A 25 -2.51 -3.82 -14.62
N LEU A 26 -2.37 -2.97 -13.60
CA LEU A 26 -2.85 -1.59 -13.63
C LEU A 26 -2.17 -0.77 -14.74
N SER A 27 -0.85 -0.91 -14.88
CA SER A 27 -0.08 -0.22 -15.93
C SER A 27 -0.45 -0.69 -17.34
N ARG A 28 -0.63 -1.99 -17.54
CA ARG A 28 -1.02 -2.54 -18.86
C ARG A 28 -2.38 -2.04 -19.34
N ASN A 29 -3.30 -1.78 -18.42
CA ASN A 29 -4.63 -1.30 -18.75
C ASN A 29 -4.75 0.24 -18.73
N GLN A 30 -3.64 0.97 -18.62
CA GLN A 30 -3.63 2.43 -18.44
C GLN A 30 -4.33 3.19 -19.56
N ASP A 31 -4.24 2.71 -20.80
CA ASP A 31 -4.85 3.36 -21.98
C ASP A 31 -6.38 3.23 -22.02
N GLN A 32 -6.95 2.32 -21.23
CA GLN A 32 -8.41 2.14 -21.12
C GLN A 32 -9.06 3.16 -20.18
N TYR A 33 -8.27 3.98 -19.48
CA TYR A 33 -8.76 4.95 -18.51
C TYR A 33 -8.79 6.37 -19.07
N LYS A 34 -9.83 7.14 -18.69
CA LYS A 34 -9.98 8.56 -19.04
C LYS A 34 -8.75 9.36 -18.61
N GLU A 35 -8.35 10.35 -19.41
CA GLU A 35 -7.16 11.18 -19.13
C GLU A 35 -7.17 11.80 -17.74
N ASN A 36 -8.33 12.28 -17.28
CA ASN A 36 -8.49 12.88 -15.95
C ASN A 36 -8.33 11.86 -14.80
N SER A 37 -8.39 10.56 -15.06
CA SER A 37 -8.17 9.52 -14.04
C SER A 37 -6.74 8.97 -14.03
N LYS A 38 -5.95 9.27 -15.07
CA LYS A 38 -4.56 8.78 -15.23
C LYS A 38 -3.64 9.20 -14.09
N PRO A 39 -3.69 10.43 -13.53
CA PRO A 39 -2.82 10.81 -12.42
C PRO A 39 -3.06 9.99 -11.15
N ALA A 40 -4.32 9.75 -10.79
CA ALA A 40 -4.69 8.89 -9.66
C ALA A 40 -4.22 7.45 -9.88
N LEU A 41 -4.44 6.90 -11.08
CA LEU A 41 -4.00 5.56 -11.44
C LEU A 41 -2.48 5.42 -11.38
N PHE A 42 -1.74 6.39 -11.90
CA PHE A 42 -0.28 6.39 -11.88
C PHE A 42 0.26 6.39 -10.44
N SER A 43 -0.32 7.21 -9.57
CA SER A 43 0.00 7.22 -8.15
C SER A 43 -0.25 5.86 -7.49
N LEU A 44 -1.36 5.20 -7.80
CA LEU A 44 -1.64 3.85 -7.32
C LEU A 44 -0.63 2.82 -7.82
N ILE A 45 -0.23 2.87 -9.09
CA ILE A 45 0.83 2.01 -9.65
C ILE A 45 2.13 2.19 -8.86
N ILE A 46 2.51 3.44 -8.57
CA ILE A 46 3.69 3.75 -7.74
C ILE A 46 3.52 3.18 -6.34
N PHE A 47 2.37 3.38 -5.68
CA PHE A 47 2.11 2.84 -4.34
C PHE A 47 2.35 1.33 -4.29
N TRP A 48 1.75 0.55 -5.19
CA TRP A 48 1.91 -0.90 -5.22
C TRP A 48 3.34 -1.34 -5.57
N THR A 49 4.02 -0.57 -6.42
CA THR A 49 5.44 -0.80 -6.72
C THR A 49 6.30 -0.58 -5.48
N ILE A 50 6.05 0.46 -4.69
CA ILE A 50 6.75 0.72 -3.43
C ILE A 50 6.48 -0.37 -2.40
N VAL A 51 5.24 -0.86 -2.28
CA VAL A 51 4.92 -2.02 -1.43
C VAL A 51 5.77 -3.22 -1.85
N ALA A 52 5.84 -3.53 -3.15
CA ALA A 52 6.59 -4.66 -3.66
C ALA A 52 8.11 -4.53 -3.38
N ILE A 53 8.68 -3.35 -3.63
CA ILE A 53 10.10 -3.05 -3.41
C ILE A 53 10.45 -2.97 -1.92
N THR A 54 9.49 -2.67 -1.03
CA THR A 54 9.67 -2.79 0.43
C THR A 54 9.69 -4.26 0.86
N TYR A 55 8.79 -5.08 0.34
CA TYR A 55 8.67 -6.47 0.75
C TYR A 55 9.71 -7.40 0.13
N LEU A 56 10.31 -7.04 -1.01
CA LEU A 56 11.38 -7.82 -1.64
C LEU A 56 12.59 -7.97 -0.70
N PRO A 57 13.27 -6.91 -0.24
CA PRO A 57 14.36 -7.01 0.72
C PRO A 57 13.87 -7.60 2.04
N THR A 58 12.62 -7.35 2.46
CA THR A 58 12.04 -7.97 3.66
C THR A 58 11.92 -9.50 3.53
N SER A 59 11.60 -10.04 2.35
CA SER A 59 11.60 -11.48 2.12
C SER A 59 13.02 -12.06 2.16
N LEU A 60 13.96 -11.39 1.50
CA LEU A 60 15.37 -11.81 1.46
C LEU A 60 15.99 -11.79 2.85
N ARG A 61 15.63 -10.82 3.71
CA ARG A 61 16.19 -10.70 5.05
C ARG A 61 15.75 -11.85 5.96
N MET A 62 14.49 -12.32 5.81
CA MET A 62 13.99 -13.50 6.51
C MET A 62 14.75 -14.77 6.08
N PHE A 63 15.04 -14.92 4.79
CA PHE A 63 15.86 -16.03 4.31
C PHE A 63 17.31 -15.93 4.79
N ALA A 64 17.90 -14.74 4.78
CA ALA A 64 19.23 -14.51 5.33
C ALA A 64 19.32 -14.88 6.82
N ALA A 65 18.34 -14.44 7.63
CA ALA A 65 18.21 -14.81 9.03
C ALA A 65 18.05 -16.33 9.21
N TYR A 66 17.27 -16.99 8.35
CA TYR A 66 17.12 -18.45 8.36
C TYR A 66 18.44 -19.19 8.11
N PHE A 67 19.30 -18.68 7.23
CA PHE A 67 20.65 -19.21 6.97
C PHE A 67 21.70 -18.77 8.00
N GLY A 68 21.32 -17.98 9.01
CA GLY A 68 22.24 -17.48 10.04
C GLY A 68 23.12 -16.32 9.60
N ASN A 69 22.86 -15.70 8.44
CA ASN A 69 23.60 -14.55 7.95
C ASN A 69 22.97 -13.24 8.47
N GLN A 70 23.38 -12.85 9.68
CA GLN A 70 22.87 -11.65 10.36
C GLN A 70 23.31 -10.35 9.70
N GLU A 71 24.50 -10.31 9.10
CA GLU A 71 25.01 -9.12 8.39
C GLU A 71 24.11 -8.79 7.18
N MET A 72 23.75 -9.82 6.39
CA MET A 72 22.88 -9.65 5.23
C MET A 72 21.46 -9.24 5.64
N ASP A 73 20.94 -9.79 6.74
CA ASP A 73 19.64 -9.38 7.29
C ASP A 73 19.62 -7.88 7.67
N ALA A 74 20.67 -7.39 8.34
CA ALA A 74 20.80 -5.98 8.69
C ALA A 74 20.90 -5.06 7.46
N ILE A 75 21.68 -5.44 6.45
CA ILE A 75 21.79 -4.68 5.19
C ILE A 75 20.42 -4.60 4.50
N LEU A 76 19.72 -5.74 4.41
CA LEU A 76 18.40 -5.80 3.78
C LEU A 76 17.34 -5.04 4.56
N TYR A 77 17.44 -4.97 5.89
CA TYR A 77 16.58 -4.11 6.70
C TYR A 77 16.74 -2.62 6.31
N PHE A 78 17.97 -2.13 6.20
CA PHE A 78 18.20 -0.75 5.78
C PHE A 78 17.74 -0.49 4.34
N ILE A 79 17.94 -1.45 3.43
CA ILE A 79 17.42 -1.37 2.06
C ILE A 79 15.89 -1.31 2.06
N ALA A 80 15.20 -2.09 2.90
CA ALA A 80 13.74 -2.09 3.02
C ALA A 80 13.19 -0.79 3.62
N ALA A 81 13.94 -0.15 4.52
CA ALA A 81 13.53 1.10 5.16
C ALA A 81 13.39 2.27 4.17
N VAL A 82 14.20 2.29 3.09
CA VAL A 82 14.15 3.34 2.06
C VAL A 82 12.80 3.42 1.35
N PRO A 83 12.31 2.40 0.62
CA PRO A 83 11.01 2.45 -0.03
C PRO A 83 9.87 2.62 0.99
N PHE A 84 9.99 2.02 2.17
CA PHE A 84 9.01 2.18 3.24
C PHE A 84 8.83 3.65 3.66
N ALA A 85 9.92 4.41 3.80
CA ALA A 85 9.87 5.83 4.15
C ALA A 85 9.07 6.70 3.17
N PHE A 86 8.89 6.24 1.93
CA PHE A 86 8.20 6.98 0.87
C PHE A 86 6.82 6.42 0.53
N ILE A 87 6.33 5.39 1.23
CA ILE A 87 5.05 4.75 0.89
C ILE A 87 3.84 5.68 1.04
N SER A 88 3.90 6.64 1.95
CA SER A 88 2.87 7.68 2.13
C SER A 88 2.82 8.68 0.98
N VAL A 89 3.89 8.86 0.22
CA VAL A 89 4.01 9.89 -0.84
C VAL A 89 2.98 9.68 -1.95
N PRO A 90 2.93 8.52 -2.65
CA PRO A 90 1.89 8.29 -3.65
C PRO A 90 0.50 8.31 -3.03
N LEU A 91 0.33 7.79 -1.80
CA LEU A 91 -0.97 7.73 -1.15
C LEU A 91 -1.56 9.12 -0.89
N VAL A 92 -0.75 10.06 -0.40
CA VAL A 92 -1.15 11.45 -0.19
C VAL A 92 -1.45 12.14 -1.52
N PHE A 93 -0.62 11.92 -2.55
CA PHE A 93 -0.90 12.41 -3.90
C PHE A 93 -2.29 11.97 -4.37
N PHE A 94 -2.55 10.66 -4.28
CA PHE A 94 -3.79 10.04 -4.72
C PHE A 94 -4.99 10.68 -4.02
N ILE A 95 -4.96 10.79 -2.69
CA ILE A 95 -6.08 11.34 -1.92
C ILE A 95 -6.31 12.83 -2.24
N ILE A 96 -5.26 13.64 -2.26
CA ILE A 96 -5.37 15.07 -2.55
C ILE A 96 -5.89 15.29 -3.97
N TYR A 97 -5.41 14.49 -4.94
CA TYR A 97 -5.89 14.56 -6.31
C TYR A 97 -7.37 14.17 -6.40
N VAL A 98 -7.81 13.11 -5.72
CA VAL A 98 -9.23 12.70 -5.70
C VAL A 98 -10.13 13.75 -5.04
N ILE A 99 -9.65 14.44 -3.99
CA ILE A 99 -10.45 15.47 -3.30
C ILE A 99 -10.51 16.78 -4.09
N THR A 100 -9.38 17.21 -4.64
CA THR A 100 -9.22 18.56 -5.22
C THR A 100 -9.31 18.61 -6.74
N GLY A 101 -9.07 17.49 -7.42
CA GLY A 101 -8.91 17.40 -8.88
C GLY A 101 -7.62 18.07 -9.42
N SER A 102 -6.74 18.57 -8.54
CA SER A 102 -5.58 19.36 -8.94
C SER A 102 -4.28 18.58 -8.78
N MET A 103 -3.59 18.34 -9.91
CA MET A 103 -2.25 17.72 -9.90
C MET A 103 -1.25 18.56 -9.11
N LYS A 104 -1.26 19.89 -9.29
CA LYS A 104 -0.32 20.81 -8.64
C LYS A 104 -0.41 20.74 -7.11
N ILE A 105 -1.64 20.73 -6.56
CA ILE A 105 -1.82 20.62 -5.10
C ILE A 105 -1.33 19.26 -4.61
N GLY A 106 -1.67 18.18 -5.34
CA GLY A 106 -1.16 16.83 -5.05
C GLY A 106 0.36 16.75 -5.04
N GLU A 107 1.04 17.34 -6.02
CA GLU A 107 2.50 17.39 -6.12
C GLU A 107 3.11 18.12 -4.92
N TYR A 108 2.63 19.32 -4.59
CA TYR A 108 3.16 20.09 -3.46
C TYR A 108 2.98 19.35 -2.13
N THR A 109 1.81 18.76 -1.87
CA THR A 109 1.60 18.00 -0.63
C THR A 109 2.49 16.76 -0.59
N SER A 110 2.63 16.05 -1.71
CA SER A 110 3.48 14.84 -1.78
C SER A 110 4.97 15.15 -1.60
N LEU A 111 5.41 16.33 -2.07
CA LEU A 111 6.76 16.82 -1.88
C LEU A 111 7.06 17.11 -0.40
N ILE A 112 6.08 17.64 0.36
CA ILE A 112 6.21 17.77 1.82
C ILE A 112 6.43 16.40 2.46
N PHE A 113 5.62 15.40 2.10
CA PHE A 113 5.79 14.03 2.61
C PHE A 113 7.12 13.38 2.19
N THR A 114 7.65 13.74 1.02
CA THR A 114 8.97 13.31 0.58
C THR A 114 10.07 13.85 1.51
N PHE A 115 9.98 15.12 1.91
CA PHE A 115 10.92 15.68 2.88
C PHE A 115 10.78 15.06 4.27
N ILE A 116 9.56 14.77 4.73
CA ILE A 116 9.35 14.07 6.00
C ILE A 116 9.94 12.64 5.91
N GLY A 117 9.76 11.93 4.79
CA GLY A 117 10.36 10.61 4.54
C GLY A 117 11.89 10.65 4.56
N ALA A 118 12.49 11.65 3.93
CA ALA A 118 13.94 11.87 3.96
C ALA A 118 14.44 12.19 5.37
N ALA A 119 13.71 13.01 6.13
CA ALA A 119 14.02 13.32 7.52
C ALA A 119 13.95 12.05 8.40
N TYR A 120 12.93 11.21 8.22
CA TYR A 120 12.82 9.91 8.90
C TYR A 120 14.05 9.04 8.65
N LEU A 121 14.47 8.89 7.39
CA LEU A 121 15.66 8.11 7.04
C LEU A 121 16.92 8.70 7.66
N ALA A 122 17.08 10.02 7.67
CA ALA A 122 18.21 10.68 8.29
C ALA A 122 18.30 10.38 9.79
N PHE A 123 17.17 10.43 10.52
CA PHE A 123 17.13 10.06 11.94
C PHE A 123 17.37 8.57 12.15
N LEU A 124 16.77 7.70 11.33
CA LEU A 124 16.95 6.25 11.41
C LEU A 124 18.42 5.85 11.26
N TYR A 125 19.12 6.41 10.28
CA TYR A 125 20.52 6.09 10.01
C TYR A 125 21.49 6.72 11.02
N ASN A 126 21.18 7.92 11.53
CA ASN A 126 22.03 8.57 12.53
C ASN A 126 21.92 7.95 13.94
N SER A 127 20.73 7.49 14.33
CA SER A 127 20.51 6.91 15.66
C SER A 127 20.84 5.41 15.75
N GLY A 128 20.96 4.75 14.60
CA GLY A 128 21.21 3.32 14.51
C GLY A 128 19.99 2.46 14.88
N ILE A 129 20.15 1.16 14.68
CA ILE A 129 19.16 0.13 15.04
C ILE A 129 19.82 -0.90 15.95
N VAL A 130 19.05 -1.47 16.87
CA VAL A 130 19.49 -2.57 17.73
C VAL A 130 18.89 -3.87 17.20
N GLY A 131 19.74 -4.83 16.84
CA GLY A 131 19.35 -6.10 16.20
C GLY A 131 20.33 -6.51 15.10
N PRO A 132 20.09 -7.61 14.37
CA PRO A 132 18.88 -8.44 14.42
C PRO A 132 18.83 -9.38 15.63
N ILE A 133 17.66 -9.45 16.28
CA ILE A 133 17.34 -10.53 17.22
C ILE A 133 16.50 -11.56 16.45
N VAL A 134 17.14 -12.68 16.11
CA VAL A 134 16.48 -13.78 15.39
C VAL A 134 15.65 -14.61 16.37
N THR A 135 14.39 -14.80 16.04
CA THR A 135 13.38 -15.53 16.84
C THR A 135 12.79 -16.67 16.01
N ASP A 136 11.75 -17.32 16.53
CA ASP A 136 11.09 -18.43 15.84
C ASP A 136 10.28 -17.95 14.62
N TRP A 137 9.67 -16.77 14.72
CA TRP A 137 8.78 -16.23 13.68
C TRP A 137 9.38 -15.08 12.88
N GLY A 138 10.46 -14.45 13.34
CA GLY A 138 10.98 -13.25 12.69
C GLY A 138 12.40 -12.87 13.08
N SER A 139 12.88 -11.81 12.42
CA SER A 139 14.08 -11.10 12.82
C SER A 139 13.68 -9.68 13.22
N ILE A 140 13.87 -9.38 14.50
CA ILE A 140 13.41 -8.16 15.15
C ILE A 140 14.54 -7.13 15.14
N PHE A 141 14.18 -5.91 14.74
CA PHE A 141 15.01 -4.72 14.87
C PHE A 141 14.29 -3.71 15.75
N MET A 142 15.02 -3.09 16.66
CA MET A 142 14.51 -2.00 17.49
C MET A 142 15.12 -0.68 17.02
N ILE A 143 14.27 0.29 16.71
CA ILE A 143 14.70 1.63 16.31
C ILE A 143 15.14 2.38 17.56
N ASN A 144 16.41 2.78 17.64
CA ASN A 144 17.00 3.45 18.81
C ASN A 144 16.79 4.98 18.79
N SER A 145 15.60 5.43 18.36
CA SER A 145 15.31 6.85 18.14
C SER A 145 13.84 7.15 18.32
N ASP A 146 13.51 7.77 19.45
CA ASP A 146 12.15 8.28 19.68
C ASP A 146 11.77 9.32 18.62
N ALA A 147 12.75 10.11 18.14
CA ALA A 147 12.52 11.08 17.09
C ALA A 147 12.14 10.41 15.77
N ALA A 148 12.83 9.35 15.35
CA ALA A 148 12.49 8.63 14.12
C ALA A 148 11.11 7.95 14.22
N ILE A 149 10.82 7.31 15.36
CA ILE A 149 9.53 6.67 15.62
C ILE A 149 8.40 7.71 15.58
N ASN A 150 8.54 8.82 16.31
CA ASN A 150 7.52 9.86 16.37
C ASN A 150 7.33 10.56 15.03
N LEU A 151 8.40 10.83 14.29
CA LEU A 151 8.31 11.48 12.97
C LEU A 151 7.61 10.57 11.96
N TYR A 152 7.86 9.26 12.02
CA TYR A 152 7.12 8.30 11.20
C TYR A 152 5.65 8.21 11.62
N LEU A 153 5.38 7.94 12.91
CA LEU A 153 4.02 7.76 13.41
C LEU A 153 3.16 9.00 13.20
N MET A 154 3.64 10.18 13.60
CA MET A 154 2.83 11.40 13.53
C MET A 154 2.83 12.01 12.13
N GLY A 155 3.99 12.05 11.46
CA GLY A 155 4.14 12.71 10.17
C GLY A 155 3.72 11.84 8.99
N LEU A 156 4.27 10.63 8.91
CA LEU A 156 4.10 9.76 7.74
C LEU A 156 2.89 8.84 7.86
N PHE A 157 2.41 8.54 9.06
CA PHE A 157 1.33 7.55 9.27
C PHE A 157 -0.02 8.15 9.68
N VAL A 158 -0.09 8.88 10.79
CA VAL A 158 -1.37 9.41 11.31
C VAL A 158 -2.06 10.31 10.30
N ILE A 159 -1.30 11.18 9.61
CA ILE A 159 -1.89 12.10 8.63
C ILE A 159 -2.52 11.31 7.47
N PRO A 160 -1.81 10.42 6.74
CA PRO A 160 -2.45 9.73 5.63
C PRO A 160 -3.57 8.77 6.06
N THR A 161 -3.45 8.08 7.19
CA THR A 161 -4.55 7.24 7.71
C THR A 161 -5.79 8.09 8.03
N SER A 162 -5.63 9.27 8.62
CA SER A 162 -6.74 10.20 8.85
C SER A 162 -7.38 10.69 7.53
N MET A 163 -6.58 10.88 6.48
CA MET A 163 -7.06 11.26 5.15
C MET A 163 -7.87 10.13 4.50
N ILE A 164 -7.42 8.88 4.61
CA ILE A 164 -8.15 7.69 4.14
C ILE A 164 -9.51 7.60 4.86
N LEU A 165 -9.51 7.69 6.19
CA LEU A 165 -10.73 7.65 6.99
C LEU A 165 -11.68 8.80 6.66
N GLY A 166 -11.16 10.01 6.46
CA GLY A 166 -11.94 11.16 6.02
C GLY A 166 -12.58 10.93 4.66
N LEU A 167 -11.84 10.40 3.69
CA LEU A 167 -12.37 10.11 2.35
C LEU A 167 -13.39 8.97 2.38
N LEU A 168 -13.16 7.92 3.17
CA LEU A 168 -14.14 6.86 3.41
C LEU A 168 -15.43 7.43 4.00
N LEU A 169 -15.33 8.27 5.03
CA LEU A 169 -16.50 8.92 5.65
C LEU A 169 -17.28 9.77 4.64
N LEU A 170 -16.58 10.54 3.79
CA LEU A 170 -17.22 11.32 2.72
C LEU A 170 -17.97 10.41 1.72
N ILE A 171 -17.36 9.31 1.27
CA ILE A 171 -18.01 8.33 0.38
C ILE A 171 -19.26 7.73 1.06
N LEU A 172 -19.17 7.41 2.35
CA LEU A 172 -20.29 6.85 3.13
C LEU A 172 -21.45 7.86 3.26
N LEU A 173 -21.14 9.14 3.47
CA LEU A 173 -22.12 10.22 3.64
C LEU A 173 -22.81 10.62 2.33
N GLN A 174 -22.11 10.57 1.19
CA GLN A 174 -22.61 11.09 -0.09
C GLN A 174 -23.73 10.26 -0.77
N ARG A 175 -24.33 9.26 -0.09
CA ARG A 175 -25.45 8.43 -0.59
C ARG A 175 -25.28 7.96 -2.04
N MET A 176 -24.10 7.45 -2.36
CA MET A 176 -23.79 6.96 -3.71
C MET A 176 -24.50 5.64 -4.05
N PRO A 177 -24.72 5.35 -5.35
CA PRO A 177 -25.14 4.03 -5.80
C PRO A 177 -24.19 2.94 -5.28
N LYS A 178 -24.75 1.81 -4.82
CA LYS A 178 -23.99 0.71 -4.19
C LYS A 178 -22.78 0.24 -5.01
N ARG A 179 -22.88 0.28 -6.36
CA ARG A 179 -21.82 -0.10 -7.30
C ARG A 179 -20.60 0.83 -7.25
N ILE A 180 -20.82 2.15 -7.27
CA ILE A 180 -19.74 3.15 -7.21
C ILE A 180 -19.09 3.11 -5.82
N ARG A 181 -19.92 3.02 -4.78
CA ARG A 181 -19.44 2.86 -3.40
C ARG A 181 -18.55 1.63 -3.24
N TYR A 182 -18.92 0.49 -3.82
CA TYR A 182 -18.09 -0.73 -3.79
C TYR A 182 -16.75 -0.53 -4.52
N ARG A 183 -16.79 -0.01 -5.75
CA ARG A 183 -15.61 0.18 -6.60
C ARG A 183 -14.61 1.22 -6.08
N THR A 184 -15.03 2.15 -5.23
CA THR A 184 -14.15 3.20 -4.68
C THR A 184 -13.78 2.96 -3.22
N ALA A 185 -14.70 2.46 -2.39
CA ALA A 185 -14.42 2.23 -0.97
C ALA A 185 -13.58 0.96 -0.75
N LEU A 186 -13.80 -0.12 -1.51
CA LEU A 186 -13.06 -1.37 -1.30
C LEU A 186 -11.55 -1.22 -1.60
N PRO A 187 -11.12 -0.52 -2.68
CA PRO A 187 -9.72 -0.17 -2.86
C PRO A 187 -9.15 0.67 -1.72
N LEU A 188 -9.90 1.66 -1.23
CA LEU A 188 -9.42 2.52 -0.13
C LEU A 188 -9.23 1.73 1.17
N VAL A 189 -10.16 0.83 1.48
CA VAL A 189 -10.05 -0.07 2.63
C VAL A 189 -8.83 -0.99 2.46
N ALA A 190 -8.62 -1.54 1.27
CA ALA A 190 -7.46 -2.39 0.99
C ALA A 190 -6.12 -1.63 1.15
N ILE A 191 -6.05 -0.40 0.64
CA ILE A 191 -4.89 0.49 0.80
C ILE A 191 -4.66 0.81 2.28
N SER A 192 -5.71 1.11 3.06
CA SER A 192 -5.59 1.32 4.51
C SER A 192 -5.02 0.09 5.21
N PHE A 193 -5.57 -1.10 4.92
CA PHE A 193 -5.09 -2.35 5.50
C PHE A 193 -3.60 -2.55 5.21
N VAL A 194 -3.18 -2.42 3.95
CA VAL A 194 -1.77 -2.58 3.59
C VAL A 194 -0.91 -1.55 4.31
N PHE A 195 -1.30 -0.28 4.31
CA PHE A 195 -0.53 0.80 4.92
C PHE A 195 -0.41 0.65 6.45
N ASP A 196 -1.50 0.36 7.14
CA ASP A 196 -1.57 0.21 8.60
C ASP A 196 -0.77 -1.00 9.09
N PHE A 197 -0.88 -2.13 8.40
CA PHE A 197 -0.14 -3.32 8.78
C PHE A 197 1.32 -3.29 8.32
N MET A 198 1.68 -2.53 7.28
CA MET A 198 3.08 -2.26 6.95
C MET A 198 3.79 -1.46 8.04
N LEU A 199 3.12 -0.44 8.62
CA LEU A 199 3.66 0.24 9.80
C LEU A 199 3.88 -0.76 10.92
N THR A 200 2.84 -1.55 11.23
CA THR A 200 2.88 -2.52 12.33
C THR A 200 4.04 -3.50 12.16
N ASP A 201 4.30 -4.01 10.95
CA ASP A 201 5.43 -4.89 10.64
C ASP A 201 6.79 -4.22 10.94
N MET A 202 6.94 -2.94 10.61
CA MET A 202 8.21 -2.22 10.81
C MET A 202 8.50 -1.83 12.26
N ILE A 203 7.48 -1.53 13.07
CA ILE A 203 7.67 -1.11 14.48
C ILE A 203 7.51 -2.24 15.50
N ALA A 204 6.98 -3.39 15.08
CA ALA A 204 6.71 -4.50 15.98
C ALA A 204 7.98 -5.05 16.63
N ILE A 205 8.00 -5.01 17.96
CA ILE A 205 9.03 -5.64 18.81
C ILE A 205 8.69 -7.09 19.21
N VAL A 206 7.56 -7.62 18.71
CA VAL A 206 7.10 -8.99 18.94
C VAL A 206 7.04 -9.70 17.58
N ASP A 207 7.72 -10.84 17.47
CA ASP A 207 7.85 -11.62 16.23
C ASP A 207 6.52 -12.14 15.69
N VAL A 208 5.65 -12.63 16.57
CA VAL A 208 4.29 -13.07 16.22
C VAL A 208 3.48 -11.92 15.62
N MET A 209 3.66 -10.69 16.14
CA MET A 209 2.97 -9.50 15.62
C MET A 209 3.45 -9.14 14.21
N GLN A 210 4.76 -9.27 13.91
CA GLN A 210 5.28 -9.09 12.55
C GLN A 210 4.68 -10.10 11.57
N MET A 211 4.56 -11.36 11.97
CA MET A 211 3.96 -12.41 11.15
C MET A 211 2.49 -12.11 10.82
N PHE A 212 1.69 -11.75 11.82
CA PHE A 212 0.29 -11.37 11.59
C PHE A 212 0.18 -10.11 10.74
N ALA A 213 1.01 -9.10 10.98
CA ALA A 213 1.02 -7.88 10.18
C ALA A 213 1.24 -8.20 8.69
N ARG A 214 2.22 -9.04 8.36
CA ARG A 214 2.48 -9.48 6.98
C ARG A 214 1.33 -10.27 6.38
N LEU A 215 0.67 -11.12 7.17
CA LEU A 215 -0.52 -11.83 6.72
C LEU A 215 -1.66 -10.86 6.38
N PHE A 216 -1.87 -9.82 7.20
CA PHE A 216 -2.85 -8.79 6.91
C PHE A 216 -2.48 -7.93 5.70
N VAL A 217 -1.19 -7.64 5.50
CA VAL A 217 -0.72 -6.98 4.27
C VAL A 217 -1.02 -7.85 3.05
N LEU A 218 -0.76 -9.15 3.11
CA LEU A 218 -1.10 -10.07 2.03
C LEU A 218 -2.60 -10.08 1.75
N ILE A 219 -3.44 -10.19 2.78
CA ILE A 219 -4.90 -10.09 2.64
C ILE A 219 -5.29 -8.75 2.00
N GLY A 220 -4.69 -7.64 2.43
CA GLY A 220 -4.93 -6.32 1.86
C GLY A 220 -4.56 -6.23 0.37
N THR A 221 -3.43 -6.82 -0.04
CA THR A 221 -3.04 -6.87 -1.46
C THR A 221 -4.03 -7.68 -2.30
N VAL A 222 -4.51 -8.82 -1.78
CA VAL A 222 -5.52 -9.65 -2.46
C VAL A 222 -6.86 -8.90 -2.52
N LEU A 223 -7.26 -8.23 -1.44
CA LEU A 223 -8.47 -7.41 -1.40
C LEU A 223 -8.40 -6.29 -2.44
N ALA A 224 -7.26 -5.63 -2.60
CA ALA A 224 -7.04 -4.61 -3.61
C ALA A 224 -7.21 -5.17 -5.03
N TYR A 225 -6.63 -6.34 -5.29
CA TYR A 225 -6.80 -7.03 -6.58
C TYR A 225 -8.28 -7.33 -6.87
N LEU A 226 -9.00 -7.90 -5.91
CA LEU A 226 -10.43 -8.20 -6.03
C LEU A 226 -11.30 -6.93 -6.15
N ALA A 227 -10.84 -5.80 -5.59
CA ALA A 227 -11.52 -4.52 -5.72
C ALA A 227 -11.55 -4.04 -7.18
N TYR A 228 -10.41 -4.19 -7.87
CA TYR A 228 -10.25 -3.78 -9.26
C TYR A 228 -10.76 -4.83 -10.24
N PHE A 229 -10.60 -6.10 -9.92
CA PHE A 229 -11.02 -7.25 -10.72
C PHE A 229 -12.02 -8.12 -9.93
N PRO A 230 -13.26 -7.65 -9.73
CA PRO A 230 -14.24 -8.38 -8.93
C PRO A 230 -14.59 -9.72 -9.59
N PRO A 231 -14.71 -10.82 -8.84
CA PRO A 231 -15.09 -12.12 -9.39
C PRO A 231 -16.54 -12.13 -9.87
N HIS A 232 -16.88 -13.02 -10.82
CA HIS A 232 -18.20 -13.10 -11.46
C HIS A 232 -19.38 -13.11 -10.46
N THR A 233 -19.26 -13.82 -9.35
CA THR A 233 -20.31 -13.88 -8.30
C THR A 233 -20.59 -12.52 -7.66
N VAL A 234 -19.58 -11.65 -7.53
CA VAL A 234 -19.73 -10.28 -7.03
C VAL A 234 -20.27 -9.37 -8.14
N GLN A 235 -19.87 -9.59 -9.39
CA GLN A 235 -20.39 -8.86 -10.53
C GLN A 235 -21.90 -9.08 -10.72
N GLU A 236 -22.38 -10.31 -10.58
CA GLU A 236 -23.79 -10.69 -10.66
C GLU A 236 -24.61 -10.04 -9.51
N LYS A 237 -24.14 -10.16 -8.26
CA LYS A 237 -24.82 -9.55 -7.10
C LYS A 237 -24.87 -8.02 -7.13
N LEU A 238 -23.92 -7.38 -7.80
CA LEU A 238 -23.87 -5.92 -7.96
C LEU A 238 -24.56 -5.44 -9.25
N GLY A 239 -25.14 -6.33 -10.06
CA GLY A 239 -25.82 -5.99 -11.31
C GLY A 239 -24.89 -5.49 -12.42
N ILE A 240 -23.61 -5.86 -12.40
CA ILE A 240 -22.60 -5.40 -13.37
C ILE A 240 -22.75 -6.14 -14.72
N GLN A 241 -23.29 -7.36 -14.70
CA GLN A 241 -23.36 -8.27 -15.86
C GLN A 241 -24.57 -8.02 -16.78
N GLU A 242 -25.69 -7.51 -16.25
CA GLU A 242 -26.90 -7.19 -17.04
C GLU A 242 -26.68 -6.06 -18.07
N GLN A 243 -25.71 -5.18 -17.83
CA GLN A 243 -25.30 -4.18 -18.81
C GLN A 243 -24.36 -4.75 -19.89
N MET A 244 -23.50 -5.71 -19.56
CA MET A 244 -22.57 -6.29 -20.55
C MET A 244 -23.30 -6.96 -21.72
N ASN A 245 -24.43 -7.61 -21.44
CA ASN A 245 -25.28 -8.23 -22.47
C ASN A 245 -26.17 -7.21 -23.23
N ASN A 246 -26.54 -6.07 -22.63
CA ASN A 246 -27.31 -5.02 -23.30
C ASN A 246 -26.45 -4.00 -24.06
N THR A 247 -25.12 -4.01 -23.87
CA THR A 247 -24.18 -3.02 -24.43
C THR A 247 -23.20 -3.64 -25.42
N HIS A 248 -23.63 -4.62 -26.22
CA HIS A 248 -22.85 -5.13 -27.36
C HIS A 248 -22.68 -4.12 -28.53
N ILE A 249 -22.92 -2.82 -28.30
CA ILE A 249 -22.77 -1.74 -29.29
C ILE A 249 -21.68 -0.72 -28.93
N ASN A 250 -21.05 -0.72 -27.74
CA ASN A 250 -19.93 0.20 -27.46
C ASN A 250 -18.84 -0.45 -26.59
N PRO A 251 -17.55 -0.18 -26.88
CA PRO A 251 -16.44 -0.90 -26.27
C PRO A 251 -16.31 -0.52 -24.79
N ILE A 252 -16.42 -1.55 -23.95
CA ILE A 252 -15.79 -1.71 -22.62
C ILE A 252 -15.63 -0.41 -21.83
N ASP A 253 -16.65 -0.08 -21.04
CA ASP A 253 -16.61 1.04 -20.11
C ASP A 253 -15.81 0.66 -18.84
N HIS A 254 -14.48 0.73 -18.91
CA HIS A 254 -13.58 0.72 -17.75
C HIS A 254 -13.61 2.07 -17.01
N ASN A 255 -14.80 2.64 -16.83
CA ASN A 255 -15.02 3.83 -16.01
C ASN A 255 -14.76 3.49 -14.54
N ILE A 256 -13.52 3.72 -14.11
CA ILE A 256 -13.30 4.24 -12.77
C ILE A 256 -13.58 5.73 -12.86
N GLU A 257 -14.83 6.12 -12.61
CA GLU A 257 -15.15 7.47 -12.16
C GLU A 257 -14.51 7.64 -10.77
N PHE A 258 -13.20 7.87 -10.74
CA PHE A 258 -12.61 8.60 -9.63
C PHE A 258 -13.25 9.98 -9.71
N PHE A 259 -13.96 10.33 -8.64
CA PHE A 259 -14.56 11.64 -8.40
C PHE A 259 -13.80 12.77 -9.09
N LEU A 260 -14.24 13.05 -10.31
CA LEU A 260 -14.03 14.33 -10.93
C LEU A 260 -15.41 14.91 -10.90
N LYS A 261 -15.57 15.88 -10.02
CA LYS A 261 -16.75 16.73 -10.00
C LYS A 261 -16.91 17.25 -11.42
N ASP A 262 -17.86 16.70 -12.17
CA ASP A 262 -18.30 17.26 -13.44
C ASP A 262 -18.70 18.71 -13.16
N ARG A 263 -17.79 19.63 -13.48
CA ARG A 263 -18.10 21.05 -13.53
C ARG A 263 -18.47 21.33 -14.97
N ASN A 264 -19.78 21.30 -15.22
CA ASN A 264 -20.39 22.21 -16.18
C ASN A 264 -20.17 23.65 -15.71
#